data_AF-A0A429X5I1-F1
#
_entry.id   AF-A0A429X5I1-F1
#
_cell.length_a   1.000
_cell.length_b   1.000
_cell.length_c   1.000
_cell.angle_alpha   90.00
_cell.angle_beta   90.00
_cell.angle_gamma   90.00
#
_symmetry.space_group_name_H-M   'P 1'
#
loop_
_entity.id
_entity.type
_entity.pdbx_description
1 polymer ?
#
loop_
_entity_poly.entity_id
_entity_poly.type
_entity_poly.pdbx_seq_one_letter_code
_entity_poly.pdbx_strand_id
1 'polypeptide(L)'
;MIKTKAEFLQRLKFLLHHHPDEAAIVAEIEGHMDELIKECGLPEQEAITIVQSQIGTPEELTSQFRYVSSKEFQSTKKMFIIVNILFFAGGGLLALGTNFSVLLHMFWEVLVQSSWIILIGYSGYWAFMGYEIGKEYGAKGESLLRRTMGAAIVPNILLMIITLLGILPSELFHSLLQSSFLIGCLTATAFFFPISKAGYYIGVRKVFD
;
A
#
# COMPACT_ATOMS: atom_id res chain seq x y z
N MET A 1 12.85 -21.79 29.98
CA MET A 1 12.46 -20.44 30.42
C MET A 1 13.60 -19.50 30.12
N ILE A 2 13.39 -18.57 29.20
CA ILE A 2 14.31 -17.49 28.90
C ILE A 2 14.18 -16.46 30.01
N LYS A 3 15.30 -16.06 30.63
CA LYS A 3 15.27 -15.23 31.86
C LYS A 3 15.75 -13.80 31.66
N THR A 4 16.28 -13.48 30.48
CA THR A 4 16.84 -12.16 30.19
C THR A 4 16.42 -11.67 28.81
N LYS A 5 16.43 -10.34 28.61
CA LYS A 5 16.18 -9.72 27.30
C LYS A 5 17.19 -10.23 26.27
N ALA A 6 18.45 -10.33 26.67
CA ALA A 6 19.54 -10.79 25.82
C ALA A 6 19.32 -12.21 25.29
N GLU A 7 18.93 -13.15 26.15
CA GLU A 7 18.60 -14.52 25.72
C GLU A 7 17.39 -14.57 24.79
N PHE A 8 16.37 -13.74 25.05
CA PHE A 8 15.18 -13.64 24.20
C PHE A 8 15.54 -13.19 22.79
N LEU A 9 16.26 -12.07 22.68
CA LEU A 9 16.66 -11.50 21.39
C LEU A 9 17.63 -12.42 20.65
N GLN A 10 18.55 -13.08 21.35
CA GLN A 10 19.47 -14.04 20.74
C GLN A 10 18.71 -15.26 20.19
N ARG A 11 17.71 -15.76 20.92
CA ARG A 11 16.86 -16.86 20.47
C ARG A 11 16.01 -16.45 19.28
N LEU A 12 15.40 -15.27 19.32
CA LEU A 12 14.63 -14.71 18.22
C LEU A 12 15.48 -14.54 16.96
N LYS A 13 16.70 -14.01 17.12
CA LYS A 13 17.68 -13.85 16.03
C LYS A 13 18.07 -15.19 15.41
N PHE A 14 18.29 -16.21 16.23
CA PHE A 14 18.58 -17.57 15.76
C PHE A 14 17.41 -18.17 14.95
N LEU A 15 16.18 -18.02 15.44
CA LEU A 15 14.98 -18.50 14.76
C LEU A 15 14.70 -17.74 13.45
N LEU A 16 15.11 -16.47 13.38
CA LEU A 16 14.97 -15.60 12.20
C LEU A 16 16.21 -15.61 11.28
N HIS A 17 17.22 -16.46 11.47
CA HIS A 17 18.50 -16.33 10.74
C HIS A 17 18.43 -16.52 9.21
N HIS A 18 17.31 -17.03 8.68
CA HIS A 18 17.04 -17.12 7.24
C HIS A 18 16.03 -16.06 6.77
N HIS A 19 15.60 -15.19 7.67
CA HIS A 19 14.64 -14.15 7.39
C HIS A 19 15.37 -12.90 6.84
N PRO A 20 15.03 -12.41 5.63
CA PRO A 20 15.74 -11.28 5.00
C PRO A 20 15.71 -9.99 5.85
N ASP A 21 14.68 -9.85 6.69
CA ASP A 21 14.49 -8.70 7.59
C ASP A 21 14.81 -9.02 9.07
N GLU A 22 15.65 -10.01 9.36
CA GLU A 22 16.05 -10.40 10.72
C GLU A 22 16.38 -9.18 11.60
N ALA A 23 17.25 -8.29 11.12
CA ALA A 23 17.70 -7.12 11.88
C ALA A 23 16.57 -6.13 12.21
N ALA A 24 15.62 -5.94 11.29
CA ALA A 24 14.52 -5.00 11.50
C ALA A 24 13.49 -5.57 12.50
N ILE A 25 13.15 -6.85 12.39
CA ILE A 25 12.23 -7.52 13.32
C ILE A 25 12.83 -7.54 14.72
N VAL A 26 14.12 -7.90 14.85
CA VAL A 26 14.81 -7.91 16.14
C VAL A 26 14.83 -6.52 16.78
N ALA A 27 15.08 -5.45 15.99
CA ALA A 27 15.09 -4.08 16.51
C ALA A 27 13.70 -3.59 16.95
N GLU A 28 12.63 -3.96 16.23
CA GLU A 28 11.25 -3.60 16.59
C GLU A 28 10.83 -4.30 17.88
N ILE A 29 11.08 -5.61 17.98
CA ILE A 29 10.78 -6.38 19.20
C ILE A 29 11.64 -5.89 20.37
N GLU A 30 12.90 -5.55 20.14
CA GLU A 30 13.77 -4.95 21.13
C GLU A 30 13.18 -3.64 21.69
N GLY A 31 12.68 -2.76 20.82
CA GLY A 31 12.03 -1.51 21.23
C GLY A 31 10.77 -1.74 22.07
N HIS A 32 9.88 -2.64 21.64
CA HIS A 32 8.70 -3.00 22.42
C HIS A 32 9.05 -3.63 23.77
N MET A 33 10.07 -4.49 23.83
CA MET A 33 10.52 -5.05 25.10
C MET A 33 11.07 -3.97 26.03
N ASP A 34 11.82 -2.99 25.52
CA ASP A 34 12.34 -1.89 26.32
C ASP A 34 11.23 -1.02 26.92
N GLU A 35 10.18 -0.73 26.14
CA GLU A 35 9.01 -0.01 26.64
C GLU A 35 8.30 -0.80 27.75
N LEU A 36 8.00 -2.08 27.50
CA LEU A 36 7.29 -2.93 28.46
C LEU A 36 8.09 -3.19 29.75
N ILE A 37 9.41 -3.40 29.65
CA ILE A 37 10.28 -3.58 30.83
C ILE A 37 10.30 -2.29 31.66
N LYS A 38 10.37 -1.14 30.99
CA LYS A 38 10.35 0.18 31.65
C LYS A 38 9.00 0.46 32.32
N GLU A 39 7.90 0.08 31.70
CA GLU A 39 6.55 0.21 32.27
C GLU A 39 6.31 -0.71 33.46
N CYS A 40 6.88 -1.92 33.45
CA CYS A 40 6.75 -2.85 34.57
C CYS A 40 7.44 -2.35 35.84
N GLY A 41 8.53 -1.59 35.74
CA GLY A 41 9.28 -1.08 36.90
C GLY A 41 9.87 -2.18 37.80
N LEU A 42 9.93 -3.41 37.30
CA LEU A 42 10.36 -4.62 38.02
C LEU A 42 11.79 -5.00 37.64
N PRO A 43 12.45 -5.86 38.45
CA PRO A 43 13.71 -6.50 38.05
C PRO A 43 13.55 -7.25 36.73
N GLU A 44 14.58 -7.21 35.88
CA GLU A 44 14.54 -7.72 34.50
C GLU A 44 13.99 -9.16 34.39
N GLN A 45 14.35 -10.03 35.34
CA GLN A 45 13.91 -11.44 35.34
C GLN A 45 12.40 -11.62 35.50
N GLU A 46 11.75 -10.75 36.29
CA GLU A 46 10.30 -10.77 36.49
C GLU A 46 9.60 -10.06 35.33
N ALA A 47 10.17 -8.93 34.88
CA ALA A 47 9.66 -8.19 33.74
C ALA A 47 9.64 -9.05 32.46
N ILE A 48 10.68 -9.85 32.20
CA ILE A 48 10.74 -10.73 31.03
C ILE A 48 9.61 -11.76 30.99
N THR A 49 9.16 -12.23 32.15
CA THR A 49 8.06 -13.20 32.23
C THR A 49 6.73 -12.54 31.87
N ILE A 50 6.53 -11.30 32.32
CA ILE A 50 5.35 -10.48 31.97
C ILE A 50 5.39 -10.12 30.50
N VAL A 51 6.54 -9.68 29.99
CA VAL A 51 6.73 -9.35 28.58
C VAL A 51 6.41 -10.56 27.70
N GLN A 52 6.97 -11.74 28.00
CA GLN A 52 6.66 -12.99 27.28
C GLN A 52 5.16 -13.32 27.27
N SER A 53 4.43 -13.01 28.35
CA SER A 53 2.97 -13.21 28.39
C SER A 53 2.18 -12.22 27.53
N GLN A 54 2.74 -11.04 27.24
CA GLN A 54 2.09 -10.01 26.43
C GLN A 54 2.44 -10.11 24.95
N ILE A 55 3.72 -10.28 24.61
CA ILE A 55 4.19 -10.32 23.21
C ILE A 55 4.38 -11.74 22.68
N GLY A 56 4.34 -12.75 23.55
CA GLY A 56 4.58 -14.16 23.20
C GLY A 56 6.04 -14.59 23.33
N THR A 57 6.26 -15.89 23.17
CA THR A 57 7.60 -16.50 23.17
C THR A 57 8.33 -16.25 21.84
N PRO A 58 9.68 -16.35 21.77
CA PRO A 58 10.39 -16.21 20.51
C PRO A 58 9.89 -17.17 19.43
N GLU A 59 9.56 -18.40 19.82
CA GLU A 59 8.97 -19.41 18.94
C GLU A 59 7.59 -18.99 18.40
N GLU A 60 6.71 -18.47 19.25
CA GLU A 60 5.39 -17.95 18.84
C GLU A 60 5.53 -16.71 17.93
N LEU A 61 6.39 -15.75 18.30
CA LEU A 61 6.68 -14.57 17.49
C LEU A 61 7.22 -14.97 16.12
N THR A 62 8.18 -15.89 16.05
CA THR A 62 8.74 -16.36 14.77
C THR A 62 7.65 -17.03 13.91
N SER A 63 6.69 -17.73 14.54
CA SER A 63 5.55 -18.34 13.85
C SER A 63 4.53 -17.31 13.35
N GLN A 64 4.39 -16.16 14.01
CA GLN A 64 3.57 -15.02 13.58
C GLN A 64 4.24 -14.23 12.47
N PHE A 65 5.57 -14.10 12.49
CA PHE A 65 6.38 -13.53 11.40
C PHE A 65 6.53 -14.48 10.21
N ARG A 66 5.51 -15.32 9.95
CA ARG A 66 5.45 -16.31 8.88
C ARG A 66 5.70 -15.61 7.54
N TYR A 67 6.93 -15.76 7.07
CA TYR A 67 7.48 -15.47 5.74
C TYR A 67 6.44 -15.02 4.71
N VAL A 68 6.14 -13.72 4.63
CA VAL A 68 5.61 -13.15 3.39
C VAL A 68 6.80 -13.01 2.47
N SER A 69 6.91 -13.90 1.50
CA SER A 69 8.09 -13.96 0.64
C SER A 69 8.30 -12.61 -0.03
N SER A 70 9.56 -12.18 -0.19
CA SER A 70 9.89 -11.06 -1.09
C SER A 70 9.28 -11.26 -2.49
N LYS A 71 9.04 -12.51 -2.89
CA LYS A 71 8.33 -12.89 -4.11
C LYS A 71 6.84 -12.53 -4.10
N GLU A 72 6.13 -12.73 -2.99
CA GLU A 72 4.73 -12.33 -2.81
C GLU A 72 4.62 -10.80 -2.79
N PHE A 73 5.52 -10.13 -2.07
CA PHE A 73 5.64 -8.67 -2.03
C PHE A 73 5.83 -8.06 -3.43
N GLN A 74 6.67 -8.69 -4.28
CA GLN A 74 6.89 -8.28 -5.67
C GLN A 74 5.71 -8.64 -6.59
N SER A 75 5.01 -9.75 -6.32
CA SER A 75 3.84 -10.16 -7.10
C SER A 75 2.69 -9.17 -6.90
N THR A 76 2.40 -8.80 -5.65
CA THR A 76 1.38 -7.83 -5.28
C THR A 76 1.69 -6.45 -5.86
N LYS A 77 2.94 -5.98 -5.76
CA LYS A 77 3.41 -4.76 -6.45
C LYS A 77 3.17 -4.81 -7.95
N LYS A 78 3.52 -5.92 -8.62
CA LYS A 78 3.35 -6.10 -10.07
C LYS A 78 1.87 -6.08 -10.45
N MET A 79 1.03 -6.82 -9.72
CA MET A 79 -0.42 -6.84 -9.96
C MET A 79 -1.00 -5.43 -9.93
N PHE A 80 -0.61 -4.61 -8.96
CA PHE A 80 -1.08 -3.24 -8.84
C PHE A 80 -0.63 -2.33 -9.98
N ILE A 81 0.65 -2.43 -10.38
CA ILE A 81 1.16 -1.70 -11.54
C ILE A 81 0.43 -2.15 -12.82
N ILE A 82 0.19 -3.45 -12.99
CA ILE A 82 -0.52 -4.01 -14.14
C ILE A 82 -1.96 -3.50 -14.19
N VAL A 83 -2.68 -3.50 -13.07
CA VAL A 83 -4.06 -2.98 -13.00
C VAL A 83 -4.09 -1.50 -13.38
N ASN A 84 -3.12 -0.71 -12.90
CA ASN A 84 -3.01 0.70 -13.29
C ASN A 84 -2.79 0.85 -14.80
N ILE A 85 -1.83 0.09 -15.36
CA ILE A 85 -1.55 0.08 -16.80
C ILE A 85 -2.77 -0.36 -17.61
N LEU A 86 -3.52 -1.36 -17.14
CA LEU A 86 -4.75 -1.83 -17.81
C LEU A 86 -5.84 -0.76 -17.84
N PHE A 87 -6.01 0.01 -16.76
CA PHE A 87 -6.92 1.16 -16.77
C PHE A 87 -6.49 2.21 -17.81
N PHE A 88 -5.19 2.52 -17.89
CA PHE A 88 -4.66 3.45 -18.89
C PHE A 88 -4.80 2.94 -20.33
N ALA A 89 -4.32 1.72 -20.60
CA ALA A 89 -4.34 1.12 -21.92
C ALA A 89 -5.77 0.87 -22.39
N GLY A 90 -6.64 0.39 -21.49
CA GLY A 90 -8.06 0.18 -21.76
C GLY A 90 -8.77 1.48 -22.10
N GLY A 91 -8.57 2.53 -21.30
CA GLY A 91 -9.12 3.86 -21.57
C GLY A 91 -8.62 4.44 -22.90
N GLY A 92 -7.32 4.32 -23.18
CA GLY A 92 -6.72 4.79 -24.44
C GLY A 92 -7.23 4.03 -25.66
N LEU A 93 -7.30 2.70 -25.60
CA LEU A 93 -7.84 1.88 -26.68
C LEU A 93 -9.33 2.15 -26.91
N LEU A 94 -10.10 2.35 -25.84
CA LEU A 94 -11.52 2.71 -25.96
C LEU A 94 -11.69 4.07 -26.64
N ALA A 95 -10.89 5.06 -26.24
CA ALA A 95 -10.89 6.39 -26.86
C ALA A 95 -10.59 6.33 -28.36
N LEU A 96 -9.58 5.56 -28.78
CA LEU A 96 -9.23 5.36 -30.19
C LEU A 96 -10.31 4.55 -30.95
N GLY A 97 -10.91 3.57 -30.27
CA GLY A 97 -11.95 2.68 -30.79
C GLY A 97 -13.26 3.39 -31.15
N THR A 98 -13.51 4.58 -30.60
CA THR A 98 -14.70 5.39 -30.92
C THR A 98 -14.84 5.69 -32.41
N ASN A 99 -13.73 5.82 -33.13
CA ASN A 99 -13.73 6.09 -34.58
C ASN A 99 -14.16 4.87 -35.42
N PHE A 100 -14.16 3.67 -34.85
CA PHE A 100 -14.40 2.42 -35.57
C PHE A 100 -15.75 1.77 -35.26
N SER A 101 -16.41 2.15 -34.16
CA SER A 101 -17.66 1.51 -33.73
C SER A 101 -18.57 2.45 -32.95
N VAL A 102 -19.83 2.52 -33.36
CA VAL A 102 -20.89 3.28 -32.67
C VAL A 102 -21.09 2.78 -31.23
N LEU A 103 -20.93 1.47 -31.00
CA LEU A 103 -21.04 0.91 -29.66
C LEU A 103 -19.93 1.44 -28.74
N LEU A 104 -18.68 1.47 -29.24
CA LEU A 104 -17.53 1.98 -28.47
C LEU A 104 -17.66 3.48 -28.23
N HIS A 105 -18.20 4.22 -29.20
CA HIS A 105 -18.51 5.65 -29.03
C HIS A 105 -19.57 5.88 -27.95
N MET A 106 -20.66 5.11 -27.92
CA MET A 106 -21.67 5.21 -26.84
C MET A 106 -21.08 4.89 -25.46
N PHE A 107 -20.27 3.82 -25.35
CA PHE A 107 -19.59 3.50 -24.09
C PHE A 107 -18.63 4.61 -23.65
N TRP A 108 -17.87 5.18 -24.59
CA TRP A 108 -16.97 6.28 -24.34
C TRP A 108 -17.71 7.52 -23.82
N GLU A 109 -18.80 7.93 -24.46
CA GLU A 109 -19.62 9.08 -24.03
C GLU A 109 -20.15 8.91 -22.60
N VAL A 110 -20.66 7.72 -22.25
CA VAL A 110 -21.13 7.43 -20.88
C VAL A 110 -20.01 7.52 -19.85
N LEU A 111 -18.81 6.99 -20.19
CA LEU A 111 -17.63 7.07 -19.33
C LEU A 111 -17.16 8.51 -19.15
N VAL A 112 -17.08 9.27 -20.23
CA VAL A 112 -16.67 10.69 -20.24
C VAL A 112 -17.67 11.53 -19.43
N GLN A 113 -18.97 11.28 -19.54
CA GLN A 113 -20.00 11.95 -18.75
C GLN A 113 -19.91 11.58 -17.25
N SER A 114 -19.43 10.38 -16.94
CA SER A 114 -19.29 9.84 -15.58
C SER A 114 -17.91 10.07 -14.96
N SER A 115 -17.08 10.94 -15.55
CA SER A 115 -15.67 11.13 -15.17
C SER A 115 -15.44 11.40 -13.68
N TRP A 116 -16.33 12.15 -13.02
CA TRP A 116 -16.25 12.40 -11.57
C TRP A 116 -16.50 11.14 -10.73
N ILE A 117 -17.46 10.30 -11.12
CA ILE A 117 -17.74 9.03 -10.44
C ILE A 117 -16.53 8.10 -10.57
N ILE A 118 -15.92 8.06 -11.76
CA ILE A 118 -14.70 7.27 -12.02
C ILE A 118 -13.56 7.78 -11.12
N LEU A 119 -13.38 9.10 -11.01
CA LEU A 119 -12.35 9.69 -10.16
C LEU A 119 -12.54 9.34 -8.67
N ILE A 120 -13.78 9.41 -8.17
CA ILE A 120 -14.10 9.03 -6.78
C ILE A 120 -13.86 7.53 -6.57
N GLY A 121 -14.34 6.68 -7.48
CA GLY A 121 -14.15 5.23 -7.41
C GLY A 121 -12.66 4.85 -7.43
N TYR A 122 -11.88 5.51 -8.29
CA TYR A 122 -10.43 5.31 -8.37
C TYR A 122 -9.70 5.81 -7.11
N SER A 123 -10.17 6.91 -6.50
CA SER A 123 -9.68 7.36 -5.18
C SER A 123 -9.99 6.34 -4.09
N GLY A 124 -11.18 5.74 -4.11
CA GLY A 124 -11.58 4.65 -3.22
C GLY A 124 -10.73 3.39 -3.41
N TYR A 125 -10.40 3.05 -4.66
CA TYR A 125 -9.46 1.98 -4.98
C TYR A 125 -8.12 2.22 -4.27
N TRP A 126 -7.55 3.43 -4.34
CA TRP A 126 -6.31 3.76 -3.62
C TRP A 126 -6.41 3.61 -2.10
N ALA A 127 -7.56 3.93 -1.50
CA ALA A 127 -7.80 3.71 -0.07
C ALA A 127 -7.83 2.21 0.27
N PHE A 128 -8.60 1.43 -0.50
CA PHE A 128 -8.75 -0.02 -0.33
C PHE A 128 -7.42 -0.75 -0.49
N MET A 129 -6.63 -0.33 -1.47
CA MET A 129 -5.28 -0.79 -1.72
C MET A 129 -4.36 -0.59 -0.52
N GLY A 130 -4.36 0.63 0.04
CA GLY A 130 -3.64 0.92 1.27
C GLY A 130 -4.06 -0.02 2.40
N TYR A 131 -5.37 -0.19 2.57
CA TYR A 131 -5.95 -1.08 3.58
C TYR A 131 -5.51 -2.54 3.44
N GLU A 132 -5.61 -3.14 2.24
CA GLU A 132 -5.15 -4.52 2.03
C GLU A 132 -3.63 -4.64 2.26
N ILE A 133 -2.82 -3.65 1.84
CA ILE A 133 -1.38 -3.65 2.14
C ILE A 133 -1.12 -3.57 3.65
N GLY A 134 -1.86 -2.74 4.38
CA GLY A 134 -1.71 -2.62 5.83
C GLY A 134 -2.12 -3.89 6.57
N LYS A 135 -3.25 -4.48 6.14
CA LYS A 135 -3.81 -5.71 6.69
C LYS A 135 -2.93 -6.93 6.42
N GLU A 136 -2.34 -7.03 5.24
CA GLU A 136 -1.60 -8.24 4.83
C GLU A 136 -0.11 -8.17 5.18
N TYR A 137 0.49 -6.97 5.23
CA TYR A 137 1.95 -6.82 5.40
C TYR A 137 2.36 -6.05 6.66
N GLY A 138 1.42 -5.53 7.47
CA GLY A 138 1.72 -4.83 8.73
C GLY A 138 2.74 -3.71 8.56
N ALA A 139 3.64 -3.53 9.54
CA ALA A 139 4.68 -2.48 9.54
C ALA A 139 5.59 -2.48 8.29
N LYS A 140 5.80 -3.63 7.64
CA LYS A 140 6.62 -3.73 6.42
C LYS A 140 5.92 -3.20 5.17
N GLY A 141 4.59 -3.15 5.20
CA GLY A 141 3.75 -2.65 4.12
C GLY A 141 3.96 -1.17 3.81
N GLU A 142 4.48 -0.36 4.74
CA GLU A 142 4.71 1.08 4.49
C GLU A 142 5.73 1.31 3.37
N SER A 143 6.80 0.49 3.33
CA SER A 143 7.82 0.58 2.28
C SER A 143 7.26 0.11 0.92
N LEU A 144 6.39 -0.91 0.92
CA LEU A 144 5.68 -1.39 -0.27
C LEU A 144 4.78 -0.31 -0.82
N LEU A 145 3.99 0.30 0.07
CA LEU A 145 3.03 1.33 -0.24
C LEU A 145 3.75 2.49 -0.90
N ARG A 146 4.79 3.04 -0.28
CA ARG A 146 5.56 4.17 -0.82
C ARG A 146 6.14 3.89 -2.20
N ARG A 147 6.74 2.71 -2.40
CA ARG A 147 7.34 2.32 -3.70
C ARG A 147 6.29 2.06 -4.77
N THR A 148 5.19 1.41 -4.42
CA THR A 148 4.11 1.06 -5.35
C THR A 148 3.32 2.31 -5.74
N MET A 149 2.93 3.14 -4.77
CA MET A 149 2.27 4.42 -5.02
C MET A 149 3.13 5.31 -5.91
N GLY A 150 4.43 5.45 -5.59
CA GLY A 150 5.36 6.25 -6.39
C GLY A 150 5.41 5.77 -7.85
N ALA A 151 5.59 4.47 -8.08
CA ALA A 151 5.67 3.92 -9.43
C ALA A 151 4.34 4.04 -10.21
N ALA A 152 3.21 3.83 -9.54
CA ALA A 152 1.89 3.83 -10.18
C ALA A 152 1.29 5.24 -10.35
N ILE A 153 1.74 6.26 -9.61
CA ILE A 153 1.36 7.67 -9.85
C ILE A 153 2.06 8.23 -11.10
N VAL A 154 3.27 7.80 -11.44
CA VAL A 154 4.03 8.29 -12.60
C VAL A 154 3.20 8.30 -13.91
N PRO A 155 2.57 7.19 -14.36
CA PRO A 155 1.77 7.22 -15.58
C PRO A 155 0.58 8.19 -15.52
N ASN A 156 -0.03 8.36 -14.33
CA ASN A 156 -1.11 9.33 -14.13
C ASN A 156 -0.63 10.77 -14.33
N ILE A 157 0.51 11.13 -13.73
CA ILE A 157 1.11 12.46 -13.90
C ILE A 157 1.52 12.68 -15.36
N LEU A 158 2.15 11.69 -15.99
CA LEU A 158 2.55 11.77 -17.40
C LEU A 158 1.35 12.01 -18.31
N LEU A 159 0.23 11.29 -18.11
CA LEU A 159 -0.98 11.53 -18.90
C LEU A 159 -1.49 12.95 -18.71
N MET A 160 -1.59 13.45 -17.48
CA MET A 160 -2.05 14.83 -17.25
C MET A 160 -1.16 15.85 -17.95
N ILE A 161 0.16 15.67 -17.95
CA ILE A 161 1.11 16.55 -18.66
C ILE A 161 0.86 16.48 -20.18
N ILE A 162 0.73 15.28 -20.75
CA ILE A 162 0.45 15.08 -22.19
C ILE A 162 -0.87 15.76 -22.58
N THR A 163 -1.89 15.65 -21.73
CA THR A 163 -3.19 16.31 -21.90
C THR A 163 -3.07 17.83 -21.84
N LEU A 164 -2.30 18.38 -20.89
CA LEU A 164 -2.06 19.82 -20.76
C LEU A 164 -1.24 20.41 -21.92
N LEU A 165 -0.34 19.62 -22.50
CA LEU A 165 0.44 20.00 -23.68
C LEU A 165 -0.38 19.96 -24.98
N GLY A 166 -1.66 19.57 -24.92
CA GLY A 166 -2.54 19.52 -26.09
C GLY A 166 -2.15 18.47 -27.12
N ILE A 167 -1.37 17.46 -26.72
CA ILE A 167 -0.93 16.37 -27.60
C ILE A 167 -2.11 15.45 -27.94
N LEU A 168 -3.10 15.35 -27.04
CA LEU A 168 -4.31 14.57 -27.26
C LEU A 168 -5.34 15.34 -28.10
N PRO A 169 -6.03 14.67 -29.04
CA PRO A 169 -7.05 15.30 -29.89
C PRO A 169 -8.21 15.84 -29.05
N SER A 170 -8.41 17.15 -29.07
CA SER A 170 -9.35 17.85 -28.18
C SER A 170 -10.81 17.40 -28.33
N GLU A 171 -11.19 16.91 -29.50
CA GLU A 171 -12.57 16.49 -29.80
C GLU A 171 -12.98 15.22 -29.05
N LEU A 172 -12.07 14.26 -28.85
CA LEU A 172 -12.37 13.00 -28.16
C LEU A 172 -12.39 13.14 -26.64
N PHE A 173 -11.75 14.18 -26.10
CA PHE A 173 -11.49 14.32 -24.67
C PHE A 173 -12.17 15.57 -24.08
N HIS A 174 -13.20 16.12 -24.72
CA HIS A 174 -13.69 17.47 -24.40
C HIS A 174 -14.08 17.67 -22.92
N SER A 175 -14.78 16.71 -22.30
CA SER A 175 -15.12 16.77 -20.86
C SER A 175 -13.94 16.40 -19.94
N LEU A 176 -12.99 15.60 -20.42
CA LEU A 176 -11.75 15.24 -19.69
C LEU A 176 -10.72 16.38 -19.73
N LEU A 177 -10.79 17.25 -20.75
CA LEU A 177 -9.97 18.44 -20.95
C LEU A 177 -10.55 19.68 -20.25
N GLN A 178 -11.72 19.57 -19.63
CA GLN A 178 -12.29 20.69 -18.88
C GLN A 178 -11.37 21.05 -17.72
N SER A 179 -11.01 22.32 -17.59
CA SER A 179 -10.03 22.80 -16.60
C SER A 179 -10.40 22.41 -15.17
N SER A 180 -11.70 22.38 -14.85
CA SER A 180 -12.21 21.93 -13.54
C SER A 180 -11.93 20.46 -13.26
N PHE A 181 -12.09 19.59 -14.26
CA PHE A 181 -11.81 18.16 -14.14
C PHE A 181 -10.31 17.89 -14.01
N LEU A 182 -9.47 18.57 -14.80
CA LEU A 182 -8.01 18.46 -14.69
C LEU A 182 -7.49 18.89 -13.31
N ILE A 183 -8.02 19.98 -12.76
CA ILE A 183 -7.71 20.41 -11.39
C ILE A 183 -8.17 19.36 -10.37
N GLY A 184 -9.35 18.77 -10.58
CA GLY A 184 -9.86 17.66 -9.77
C GLY A 184 -8.93 16.44 -9.79
N CYS A 185 -8.49 16.01 -10.97
CA CYS A 185 -7.54 14.91 -11.14
C CYS A 185 -6.18 15.20 -10.50
N LEU A 186 -5.64 16.40 -10.67
CA LEU A 186 -4.37 16.80 -10.05
C LEU A 186 -4.49 16.78 -8.52
N THR A 187 -5.58 17.33 -7.99
CA THR A 187 -5.87 17.35 -6.55
C THR A 187 -5.99 15.92 -6.04
N ALA A 188 -6.84 15.09 -6.65
CA ALA A 188 -7.00 13.69 -6.28
C ALA A 188 -5.66 12.93 -6.32
N THR A 189 -4.83 13.16 -7.35
CA THR A 189 -3.51 12.54 -7.46
C THR A 189 -2.58 12.92 -6.32
N ALA A 190 -2.58 14.18 -5.89
CA ALA A 190 -1.85 14.62 -4.70
C ALA A 190 -2.38 13.95 -3.42
N PHE A 191 -3.70 13.69 -3.36
CA PHE A 191 -4.34 13.02 -2.24
C PHE A 191 -4.26 11.48 -2.28
N PHE A 192 -3.86 10.84 -3.38
CA PHE A 192 -3.77 9.38 -3.43
C PHE A 192 -2.80 8.82 -2.39
N PHE A 193 -1.63 9.44 -2.21
CA PHE A 193 -0.69 9.00 -1.17
C PHE A 193 -1.26 9.09 0.26
N PRO A 194 -1.80 10.25 0.72
CA PRO A 194 -2.39 10.31 2.06
C PRO A 194 -3.63 9.43 2.22
N ILE A 195 -4.48 9.30 1.18
CA ILE A 195 -5.65 8.40 1.20
C ILE A 195 -5.20 6.94 1.37
N SER A 196 -4.24 6.48 0.58
CA SER A 196 -3.69 5.13 0.71
C SER A 196 -2.99 4.92 2.05
N LYS A 197 -2.31 5.95 2.58
CA LYS A 197 -1.68 5.88 3.90
C LYS A 197 -2.72 5.76 5.03
N ALA A 198 -3.84 6.47 4.91
CA ALA A 198 -4.96 6.34 5.84
C ALA A 198 -5.56 4.92 5.80
N GLY A 199 -5.80 4.39 4.59
CA GLY A 199 -6.22 3.00 4.41
C GLY A 199 -5.24 2.02 5.05
N TYR A 200 -3.94 2.21 4.82
CA TYR A 200 -2.87 1.39 5.41
C TYR A 200 -2.92 1.35 6.93
N TYR A 201 -2.99 2.48 7.62
CA TYR A 201 -3.04 2.48 9.08
C TYR A 201 -4.31 1.80 9.63
N ILE A 202 -5.46 1.95 8.94
CA ILE A 202 -6.69 1.23 9.30
C ILE A 202 -6.49 -0.28 9.13
N GLY A 203 -5.83 -0.71 8.04
CA GLY A 203 -5.51 -2.10 7.78
C GLY A 203 -4.58 -2.69 8.83
N VAL A 204 -3.49 -1.99 9.16
CA VAL A 204 -2.51 -2.41 10.18
C VAL A 204 -3.19 -2.58 11.53
N ARG A 205 -4.01 -1.61 11.97
CA ARG A 205 -4.67 -1.66 13.29
C ARG A 205 -5.56 -2.89 13.46
N LYS A 206 -6.26 -3.29 12.39
CA LYS A 206 -7.19 -4.42 12.39
C LYS A 206 -6.50 -5.80 12.38
N VAL A 207 -5.18 -5.84 12.20
CA VAL A 207 -4.39 -7.08 12.35
C VAL A 207 -4.09 -7.37 13.82
N PHE A 208 -4.07 -6.33 14.65
CA PHE A 208 -3.75 -6.41 16.07
C PHE A 208 -5.00 -6.45 16.98
N ASP A 209 -6.19 -6.23 16.40
CA ASP A 209 -7.50 -6.42 17.05
C ASP A 209 -8.06 -7.83 16.73
#